data_AF-A0A9D2DIA1-F1
#
_entry.id   AF-A0A9D2DIA1-F1
#
_cell.length_a   1.000
_cell.length_b   1.000
_cell.length_c   1.000
_cell.angle_alpha   90.00
_cell.angle_beta   90.00
_cell.angle_gamma   90.00
#
_symmetry.space_group_name_H-M   'P 1'
#
loop_
_entity.id
_entity.type
_entity.pdbx_description
1 polymer ?
#
loop_
_entity_poly.entity_id
_entity_poly.type
_entity_poly.pdbx_seq_one_letter_code
_entity_poly.pdbx_strand_id
1 'polypeptide(L)'
;MLIINAKIITMSDKLDGGGVIENGFIKLENGKISDIGSMGDAPLPSINDEIIDLSGRIILPGFIDAHTHLGLCRAGEPYSNSDINPSSGITPQNLPLDAAVIDSYFDEAVKSGVTVAAISFGSASPMPGKISVIKTHGRDISSMTVKEYAAQKMALGENPSDALGNTNVADDIRRELKLASEYISGKSCNYDKIKADALKPLLNREIPAHIHVHTKADIITALKISNEFNIKAVLIHATEGYMIADAIKKRGVAVIYGPIINDKSKMELINMNEACPAVFSKANILTALCTDHPETPAKYLQLCAAVAVRNGMDKMEALRAITINAAEILGISDQVGSLEKGKDADLVVFSGNPIDVTQKPEMTICGGEIIKP
;
A
#
# COMPACT_ATOMS: atom_id res chain seq x y z
N MET A 1 28.07 2.90 2.82
CA MET A 1 27.93 2.93 1.35
C MET A 1 27.62 4.35 0.94
N LEU A 2 28.30 4.88 -0.07
CA LEU A 2 28.12 6.23 -0.58
C LEU A 2 27.76 6.16 -2.07
N ILE A 3 26.54 6.57 -2.40
CA ILE A 3 26.03 6.65 -3.76
C ILE A 3 26.22 8.08 -4.26
N ILE A 4 26.76 8.26 -5.46
CA ILE A 4 27.12 9.58 -6.01
C ILE A 4 26.65 9.77 -7.46
N ASN A 5 26.60 11.03 -7.88
CA ASN A 5 26.38 11.49 -9.25
C ASN A 5 25.02 11.14 -9.87
N ALA A 6 24.00 10.86 -9.06
CA ALA A 6 22.68 10.47 -9.54
C ALA A 6 21.71 11.66 -9.56
N LYS A 7 20.71 11.59 -10.45
CA LYS A 7 19.49 12.38 -10.29
C LYS A 7 18.62 11.72 -9.22
N ILE A 8 18.28 12.43 -8.16
CA ILE A 8 17.51 11.89 -7.04
C ILE A 8 16.13 12.52 -7.04
N ILE A 9 15.09 11.69 -7.17
CA ILE A 9 13.70 12.11 -6.98
C ILE A 9 13.29 11.64 -5.58
N THR A 10 13.22 12.57 -4.64
CA THR A 10 13.16 12.26 -3.21
C THR A 10 11.75 11.88 -2.76
N MET A 11 10.71 12.29 -3.47
CA MET A 11 9.30 12.20 -3.04
C MET A 11 9.06 12.91 -1.70
N SER A 12 9.87 13.92 -1.36
CA SER A 12 9.73 14.72 -0.14
C SER A 12 9.49 16.17 -0.48
N ASP A 13 8.41 16.73 0.05
CA ASP A 13 8.08 18.15 -0.09
C ASP A 13 8.91 19.06 0.84
N LYS A 14 9.75 18.47 1.71
CA LYS A 14 10.60 19.17 2.67
C LYS A 14 11.98 19.54 2.13
N LEU A 15 12.38 18.95 1.00
CA LEU A 15 13.67 19.22 0.37
C LEU A 15 13.50 20.24 -0.75
N ASP A 16 14.40 21.23 -0.80
CA ASP A 16 14.39 22.31 -1.78
C ASP A 16 14.34 21.78 -3.23
N GLY A 17 13.79 22.59 -4.15
CA GLY A 17 13.72 22.21 -5.58
C GLY A 17 12.54 21.30 -5.95
N GLY A 18 11.53 21.17 -5.09
CA GLY A 18 10.33 20.37 -5.37
C GLY A 18 10.57 18.85 -5.29
N GLY A 19 11.53 18.43 -4.45
CA GLY A 19 11.85 17.02 -4.25
C GLY A 19 12.69 16.39 -5.36
N VAL A 20 13.43 17.18 -6.16
CA VAL A 20 14.37 16.68 -7.18
C VAL A 20 15.75 17.29 -7.00
N ILE A 21 16.77 16.45 -6.88
CA ILE A 21 18.19 16.82 -6.86
C ILE A 21 18.82 16.34 -8.18
N GLU A 22 19.17 17.26 -9.08
CA GLU A 22 19.63 16.91 -10.43
C GLU A 22 20.98 16.17 -10.44
N ASN A 23 21.86 16.47 -9.48
CA ASN A 23 23.13 15.79 -9.29
C ASN A 23 23.43 15.68 -7.79
N GLY A 24 23.13 14.53 -7.19
CA GLY A 24 23.16 14.33 -5.74
C GLY A 24 23.91 13.09 -5.29
N PHE A 25 24.07 13.02 -3.97
CA PHE A 25 24.61 11.88 -3.26
C PHE A 25 23.61 11.35 -2.22
N ILE A 26 23.76 10.07 -1.87
CA ILE A 26 23.07 9.44 -0.75
C ILE A 26 24.10 8.62 0.04
N LYS A 27 24.22 8.88 1.34
CA LYS A 27 25.02 8.07 2.24
C LYS A 27 24.13 7.12 3.03
N LEU A 28 24.48 5.83 3.00
CA LEU A 28 23.77 4.77 3.69
C LEU A 28 24.65 4.18 4.80
N GLU A 29 24.09 4.08 6.00
CA GLU A 29 24.72 3.48 7.18
C GLU A 29 23.67 2.69 7.97
N ASN A 30 23.99 1.45 8.34
CA ASN A 30 23.14 0.58 9.16
C ASN A 30 21.68 0.46 8.67
N GLY A 31 21.50 0.29 7.35
CA GLY A 31 20.18 0.16 6.74
C GLY A 31 19.36 1.45 6.65
N LYS A 32 19.96 2.61 6.92
CA LYS A 32 19.30 3.92 6.89
C LYS A 32 20.05 4.94 6.03
N ILE A 33 19.32 5.96 5.58
CA ILE A 33 19.87 7.15 4.92
C ILE A 33 20.48 8.03 6.00
N SER A 34 21.80 8.05 6.11
CA SER A 34 22.51 8.88 7.10
C SER A 34 22.70 10.31 6.61
N ASP A 35 22.78 10.50 5.30
CA ASP A 35 22.89 11.83 4.68
C ASP A 35 22.45 11.82 3.21
N ILE A 36 21.97 12.97 2.73
CA ILE A 36 21.47 13.15 1.36
C ILE A 36 21.54 14.63 0.98
N GLY A 37 21.97 14.92 -0.24
CA GLY A 37 22.07 16.28 -0.72
C GLY A 37 22.61 16.40 -2.13
N SER A 38 22.94 17.62 -2.51
CA SER A 38 23.60 17.91 -3.79
C SER A 38 25.05 17.47 -3.74
N MET A 39 25.64 17.08 -4.88
CA MET A 39 27.03 16.60 -4.94
C MET A 39 28.06 17.58 -4.39
N GLY A 40 27.77 18.89 -4.40
CA GLY A 40 28.64 19.91 -3.80
C GLY A 40 28.78 19.79 -2.27
N ASP A 41 27.80 19.19 -1.61
CA ASP A 41 27.77 18.97 -0.16
C ASP A 41 28.16 17.53 0.23
N ALA A 42 28.57 16.71 -0.75
CA ALA A 42 28.88 15.30 -0.52
C ALA A 42 30.06 15.15 0.46
N PRO A 43 29.94 14.26 1.46
CA PRO A 43 31.05 13.98 2.36
C PRO A 43 32.21 13.34 1.60
N LEU A 44 33.44 13.59 2.07
CA LEU A 44 34.59 12.85 1.56
C LEU A 44 34.41 11.35 1.86
N PRO A 45 34.67 10.46 0.89
CA PRO A 45 34.58 9.02 1.12
C PRO A 45 35.52 8.59 2.24
N SER A 46 35.02 7.76 3.14
CA SER A 46 35.84 7.09 4.16
C SER A 46 36.49 5.84 3.57
N ILE A 47 37.57 5.34 4.19
CA ILE A 47 38.29 4.16 3.68
C ILE A 47 37.42 2.89 3.58
N ASN A 48 36.37 2.82 4.39
CA ASN A 48 35.43 1.69 4.44
C ASN A 48 34.15 1.94 3.60
N ASP A 49 34.03 3.09 2.93
CA ASP A 49 32.86 3.35 2.10
C ASP A 49 32.96 2.54 0.80
N GLU A 50 31.98 1.66 0.58
CA GLU A 50 31.65 1.20 -0.77
C GLU A 50 31.05 2.38 -1.54
N ILE A 51 31.72 2.79 -2.62
CA ILE A 51 31.30 3.92 -3.47
C ILE A 51 30.59 3.36 -4.71
N ILE A 52 29.40 3.88 -4.98
CA ILE A 52 28.61 3.53 -6.18
C ILE A 52 28.36 4.80 -6.98
N ASP A 53 28.97 4.87 -8.17
CA ASP A 53 28.72 5.94 -9.11
C ASP A 53 27.51 5.61 -9.99
N LEU A 54 26.45 6.41 -9.87
CA LEU A 54 25.21 6.27 -10.61
C LEU A 54 25.01 7.44 -11.60
N SER A 55 26.11 7.95 -12.17
CA SER A 55 26.12 8.94 -13.24
C SER A 55 25.11 8.58 -14.34
N GLY A 56 24.20 9.52 -14.62
CA GLY A 56 23.15 9.37 -15.64
C GLY A 56 21.98 8.48 -15.23
N ARG A 57 21.91 8.01 -13.97
CA ARG A 57 20.77 7.24 -13.44
C ARG A 57 19.87 8.12 -12.60
N ILE A 58 18.65 7.62 -12.40
CA ILE A 58 17.61 8.21 -11.56
C ILE A 58 17.39 7.30 -10.36
N ILE A 59 17.38 7.87 -9.15
CA ILE A 59 17.06 7.18 -7.90
C ILE A 59 15.70 7.66 -7.39
N LEU A 60 14.89 6.72 -6.91
CA LEU A 60 13.65 6.95 -6.19
C LEU A 60 13.63 6.15 -4.89
N PRO A 61 12.73 6.45 -3.94
CA PRO A 61 12.37 5.49 -2.89
C PRO A 61 11.90 4.18 -3.51
N GLY A 62 12.17 3.08 -2.82
CA GLY A 62 11.56 1.79 -3.14
C GLY A 62 10.03 1.91 -3.16
N PHE A 63 9.40 1.21 -4.10
CA PHE A 63 7.97 1.25 -4.29
C PHE A 63 7.23 0.51 -3.19
N ILE A 64 6.00 0.97 -2.92
CA ILE A 64 5.13 0.46 -1.87
C ILE A 64 3.82 -0.02 -2.50
N ASP A 65 3.55 -1.32 -2.41
CA ASP A 65 2.25 -1.87 -2.79
C ASP A 65 1.26 -1.69 -1.65
N ALA A 66 0.32 -0.75 -1.82
CA ALA A 66 -0.57 -0.31 -0.74
C ALA A 66 -1.69 -1.32 -0.39
N HIS A 67 -1.93 -2.32 -1.24
CA HIS A 67 -2.87 -3.40 -0.95
C HIS A 67 -2.53 -4.65 -1.77
N THR A 68 -2.19 -5.74 -1.09
CA THR A 68 -1.78 -6.97 -1.75
C THR A 68 -2.06 -8.20 -0.88
N HIS A 69 -2.13 -9.37 -1.50
CA HIS A 69 -2.19 -10.67 -0.81
C HIS A 69 -0.87 -11.45 -0.92
N LEU A 70 0.24 -10.74 -1.18
CA LEU A 70 1.59 -11.32 -1.19
C LEU A 70 1.85 -12.15 0.07
N GLY A 71 2.33 -13.38 -0.13
CA GLY A 71 2.59 -14.35 0.93
C GLY A 71 1.37 -15.14 1.41
N LEU A 72 0.14 -14.71 1.07
CA LEU A 72 -1.10 -15.46 1.34
C LEU A 72 -1.55 -16.30 0.14
N CYS A 73 -1.06 -15.98 -1.07
CA CYS A 73 -1.17 -16.84 -2.24
C CYS A 73 0.24 -17.14 -2.75
N ARG A 74 0.59 -18.43 -2.79
CA ARG A 74 1.95 -18.89 -3.08
C ARG A 74 2.12 -19.22 -4.57
N ALA A 75 3.33 -19.01 -5.08
CA ALA A 75 3.68 -19.29 -6.46
C ALA A 75 3.46 -20.76 -6.81
N GLY A 76 2.68 -20.99 -7.87
CA GLY A 76 2.34 -22.33 -8.36
C GLY A 76 1.29 -23.07 -7.52
N GLU A 77 0.78 -22.47 -6.44
CA GLU A 77 -0.30 -23.04 -5.64
C GLU A 77 -1.67 -22.74 -6.28
N PRO A 78 -2.58 -23.73 -6.41
CA PRO A 78 -3.95 -23.47 -6.82
C PRO A 78 -4.63 -22.48 -5.87
N TYR A 79 -5.41 -21.54 -6.41
CA TYR A 79 -6.09 -20.51 -5.61
C TYR A 79 -6.94 -21.09 -4.46
N SER A 80 -7.51 -22.28 -4.64
CA SER A 80 -8.30 -22.99 -3.61
C SER A 80 -7.52 -23.33 -2.34
N ASN A 81 -6.19 -23.35 -2.41
CA ASN A 81 -5.31 -23.64 -1.28
C ASN A 81 -4.70 -22.35 -0.68
N SER A 82 -5.03 -21.18 -1.24
CA SER A 82 -4.52 -19.91 -0.73
C SER A 82 -5.11 -19.55 0.64
N ASP A 83 -4.33 -18.83 1.43
CA ASP A 83 -4.72 -18.27 2.73
C ASP A 83 -5.38 -16.88 2.60
N ILE A 84 -5.79 -16.47 1.38
CA ILE A 84 -6.39 -15.16 1.13
C ILE A 84 -7.74 -15.01 1.84
N ASN A 85 -8.58 -16.05 1.80
CA ASN A 85 -9.93 -16.03 2.39
C ASN A 85 -10.13 -17.23 3.34
N PRO A 86 -9.47 -17.23 4.51
CA PRO A 86 -9.52 -18.37 5.45
C PRO A 86 -10.89 -18.54 6.12
N SER A 87 -11.76 -17.52 6.04
CA SER A 87 -13.14 -17.55 6.54
C SER A 87 -14.00 -16.53 5.79
N SER A 88 -15.30 -16.81 5.64
CA SER A 88 -16.31 -15.81 5.25
C SER A 88 -16.94 -15.08 6.45
N GLY A 89 -16.65 -15.51 7.68
CA GLY A 89 -17.17 -14.91 8.90
C GLY A 89 -16.43 -13.64 9.33
N ILE A 90 -16.98 -12.92 10.30
CA ILE A 90 -16.37 -11.71 10.88
C ILE A 90 -15.23 -12.11 11.81
N THR A 91 -13.99 -11.82 11.41
CA THR A 91 -12.75 -12.24 12.08
C THR A 91 -11.74 -11.08 12.19
N PRO A 92 -12.10 -9.95 12.85
CA PRO A 92 -11.23 -8.77 12.95
C PRO A 92 -9.87 -9.06 13.62
N GLN A 93 -9.81 -10.10 14.44
CA GLN A 93 -8.60 -10.51 15.15
C GLN A 93 -7.53 -11.18 14.28
N ASN A 94 -7.89 -11.72 13.11
CA ASN A 94 -6.95 -12.47 12.27
C ASN A 94 -5.79 -11.57 11.83
N LEU A 95 -4.57 -12.10 11.89
CA LEU A 95 -3.35 -11.40 11.55
C LEU A 95 -2.73 -12.07 10.30
N PRO A 96 -2.58 -11.36 9.17
CA PRO A 96 -2.03 -11.96 7.95
C PRO A 96 -0.57 -12.42 8.11
N LEU A 97 0.20 -11.85 9.04
CA LEU A 97 1.57 -12.29 9.32
C LEU A 97 1.66 -13.75 9.79
N ASP A 98 0.61 -14.29 10.42
CA ASP A 98 0.59 -15.68 10.89
C ASP A 98 0.46 -16.70 9.74
N ALA A 99 -0.02 -16.26 8.57
CA ALA A 99 -0.24 -17.09 7.39
C ALA A 99 0.76 -16.80 6.25
N ALA A 100 1.41 -15.63 6.28
CA ALA A 100 2.32 -15.20 5.23
C ALA A 100 3.54 -16.14 5.09
N VAL A 101 3.81 -16.59 3.87
CA VAL A 101 4.97 -17.41 3.53
C VAL A 101 5.82 -16.71 2.48
N ILE A 102 7.13 -16.63 2.72
CA ILE A 102 8.09 -16.10 1.75
C ILE A 102 8.30 -17.13 0.64
N ASP A 103 8.05 -16.73 -0.60
CA ASP A 103 8.21 -17.54 -1.80
C ASP A 103 8.86 -16.73 -2.95
N SER A 104 8.80 -17.23 -4.18
CA SER A 104 9.40 -16.55 -5.33
C SER A 104 8.76 -15.20 -5.67
N TYR A 105 7.51 -14.94 -5.28
CA TYR A 105 6.87 -13.64 -5.56
C TYR A 105 7.50 -12.50 -4.75
N PHE A 106 8.09 -12.78 -3.59
CA PHE A 106 8.86 -11.78 -2.83
C PHE A 106 10.11 -11.33 -3.60
N ASP A 107 10.87 -12.29 -4.13
CA ASP A 107 12.06 -12.02 -4.94
C ASP A 107 11.70 -11.24 -6.22
N GLU A 108 10.62 -11.64 -6.90
CA GLU A 108 10.10 -10.90 -8.06
C GLU A 108 9.68 -9.46 -7.71
N ALA A 109 9.03 -9.26 -6.56
CA ALA A 109 8.59 -7.94 -6.10
C ALA A 109 9.77 -7.03 -5.80
N VAL A 110 10.76 -7.48 -5.02
CA VAL A 110 11.91 -6.64 -4.68
C VAL A 110 12.80 -6.33 -5.90
N LYS A 111 13.01 -7.31 -6.80
CA LYS A 111 13.80 -7.11 -8.04
C LYS A 111 13.14 -6.15 -9.03
N SER A 112 11.83 -5.93 -8.91
CA SER A 112 11.07 -4.95 -9.69
C SER A 112 10.86 -3.62 -8.96
N GLY A 113 11.52 -3.43 -7.82
CA GLY A 113 11.57 -2.17 -7.09
C GLY A 113 10.51 -2.03 -5.99
N VAL A 114 9.64 -3.03 -5.78
CA VAL A 114 8.68 -3.03 -4.66
C VAL A 114 9.39 -3.50 -3.41
N THR A 115 9.75 -2.57 -2.51
CA THR A 115 10.47 -2.88 -1.26
C THR A 115 9.54 -3.06 -0.07
N VAL A 116 8.30 -2.57 -0.16
CA VAL A 116 7.30 -2.62 0.92
C VAL A 116 5.95 -3.08 0.36
N ALA A 117 5.24 -3.91 1.13
CA ALA A 117 3.92 -4.42 0.81
C ALA A 117 2.98 -4.34 2.02
N ALA A 118 1.76 -3.85 1.81
CA ALA A 118 0.67 -3.94 2.78
C ALA A 118 -0.15 -5.21 2.52
N ILE A 119 0.18 -6.28 3.25
CA ILE A 119 -0.47 -7.58 3.12
C ILE A 119 -1.80 -7.60 3.89
N SER A 120 -2.82 -8.18 3.27
CA SER A 120 -4.16 -8.26 3.81
C SER A 120 -4.83 -9.56 3.37
N PHE A 121 -5.76 -10.08 4.18
CA PHE A 121 -6.75 -11.02 3.68
C PHE A 121 -7.63 -10.39 2.59
N GLY A 122 -8.33 -11.24 1.84
CA GLY A 122 -9.21 -10.87 0.73
C GLY A 122 -10.47 -10.14 1.16
N SER A 123 -11.56 -10.40 0.44
CA SER A 123 -12.84 -9.67 0.54
C SER A 123 -14.04 -10.58 0.69
N ALA A 124 -13.86 -11.88 0.90
CA ALA A 124 -14.96 -12.82 1.12
C ALA A 124 -15.64 -12.68 2.50
N SER A 125 -15.09 -11.85 3.40
CA SER A 125 -15.64 -11.60 4.73
C SER A 125 -15.87 -10.09 4.95
N PRO A 126 -16.92 -9.69 5.70
CA PRO A 126 -17.16 -8.29 6.04
C PRO A 126 -16.02 -7.64 6.83
N MET A 127 -15.31 -8.42 7.67
CA MET A 127 -14.12 -7.99 8.42
C MET A 127 -13.13 -9.15 8.52
N PRO A 128 -12.28 -9.37 7.51
CA PRO A 128 -11.48 -10.59 7.41
C PRO A 128 -10.27 -10.58 8.35
N GLY A 129 -9.85 -9.42 8.85
CA GLY A 129 -8.72 -9.30 9.78
C GLY A 129 -7.97 -7.98 9.64
N LYS A 130 -6.77 -7.96 10.20
CA LYS A 130 -5.84 -6.83 10.15
C LYS A 130 -5.17 -6.71 8.77
N ILE A 131 -4.60 -5.54 8.50
CA ILE A 131 -3.63 -5.29 7.44
C ILE A 131 -2.28 -5.04 8.11
N SER A 132 -1.25 -5.71 7.62
CA SER A 132 0.13 -5.61 8.12
C SER A 132 1.04 -5.09 7.01
N VAL A 133 2.07 -4.33 7.37
CA VAL A 133 3.06 -3.81 6.43
C VAL A 133 4.37 -4.53 6.65
N ILE A 134 4.93 -5.07 5.57
CA ILE A 134 6.20 -5.79 5.56
C ILE A 134 7.12 -5.23 4.48
N LYS A 135 8.43 -5.35 4.68
CA LYS A 135 9.42 -5.32 3.60
C LYS A 135 9.22 -6.55 2.70
N THR A 136 9.68 -6.49 1.46
CA THR A 136 9.64 -7.63 0.52
C THR A 136 10.93 -8.45 0.49
N HIS A 137 11.96 -8.00 1.22
CA HIS A 137 13.22 -8.71 1.39
C HIS A 137 13.61 -8.81 2.86
N GLY A 138 14.08 -9.98 3.26
CA GLY A 138 14.53 -10.28 4.62
C GLY A 138 14.57 -11.78 4.86
N ARG A 139 15.02 -12.17 6.05
CA ARG A 139 15.19 -13.58 6.43
C ARG A 139 13.87 -14.29 6.69
N ASP A 140 12.96 -13.60 7.37
CA ASP A 140 11.67 -14.11 7.84
C ASP A 140 10.67 -12.96 8.02
N ILE A 141 9.37 -13.30 8.05
CA ILE A 141 8.26 -12.33 8.13
C ILE A 141 8.40 -11.40 9.35
N SER A 142 8.90 -11.91 10.48
CA SER A 142 9.09 -11.10 11.69
C SER A 142 10.13 -10.01 11.45
N SER A 143 11.30 -10.38 10.92
CA SER A 143 12.36 -9.42 10.55
C SER A 143 11.95 -8.42 9.47
N MET A 144 10.99 -8.78 8.62
CA MET A 144 10.46 -7.95 7.54
C MET A 144 9.35 -7.01 8.01
N THR A 145 8.79 -7.19 9.21
CA THR A 145 7.62 -6.43 9.65
C THR A 145 7.95 -4.96 9.92
N VAL A 146 7.31 -4.05 9.18
CA VAL A 146 7.40 -2.59 9.38
C VAL A 146 6.31 -2.12 10.33
N LYS A 147 5.10 -2.67 10.20
CA LYS A 147 3.95 -2.34 11.06
C LYS A 147 2.99 -3.50 11.12
N GLU A 148 2.87 -4.12 12.30
CA GLU A 148 2.03 -5.30 12.50
C GLU A 148 0.54 -5.01 12.25
N TYR A 149 0.03 -3.88 12.75
CA TYR A 149 -1.38 -3.51 12.60
C TYR A 149 -1.50 -2.11 12.01
N ALA A 150 -1.51 -2.04 10.69
CA ALA A 150 -1.60 -0.78 9.95
C ALA A 150 -3.05 -0.31 9.77
N ALA A 151 -3.98 -1.24 9.51
CA ALA A 151 -5.40 -0.94 9.32
C ALA A 151 -6.27 -2.17 9.62
N GLN A 152 -7.56 -1.95 9.85
CA GLN A 152 -8.56 -3.02 9.91
C GLN A 152 -9.18 -3.20 8.51
N LYS A 153 -9.06 -4.38 7.90
CA LYS A 153 -9.72 -4.66 6.62
C LYS A 153 -11.22 -4.83 6.85
N MET A 154 -12.02 -4.26 5.96
CA MET A 154 -13.46 -4.48 5.84
C MET A 154 -13.83 -4.67 4.37
N ALA A 155 -14.97 -5.28 4.08
CA ALA A 155 -15.47 -5.42 2.71
C ALA A 155 -16.99 -5.23 2.62
N LEU A 156 -17.41 -4.57 1.55
CA LEU A 156 -18.79 -4.49 1.06
C LEU A 156 -18.81 -4.98 -0.40
N GLY A 157 -19.98 -5.02 -1.03
CA GLY A 157 -20.14 -5.41 -2.43
C GLY A 157 -20.37 -6.91 -2.63
N GLU A 158 -20.14 -7.37 -3.85
CA GLU A 158 -20.51 -8.72 -4.30
C GLU A 158 -19.74 -9.82 -3.54
N ASN A 159 -18.43 -9.64 -3.37
CA ASN A 159 -17.55 -10.63 -2.76
C ASN A 159 -18.02 -11.17 -1.38
N PRO A 160 -18.22 -10.34 -0.34
CA PRO A 160 -18.69 -10.82 0.96
C PRO A 160 -20.14 -11.29 0.89
N SER A 161 -20.96 -10.72 0.00
CA SER A 161 -22.36 -11.13 -0.16
C SER A 161 -22.50 -12.54 -0.72
N ASP A 162 -21.73 -12.86 -1.75
CA ASP A 162 -21.72 -14.18 -2.39
C ASP A 162 -21.17 -15.24 -1.43
N ALA A 163 -20.07 -14.94 -0.73
CA ALA A 163 -19.45 -15.85 0.23
C ALA A 163 -20.34 -16.16 1.45
N LEU A 164 -21.17 -15.20 1.88
CA LEU A 164 -22.12 -15.38 2.97
C LEU A 164 -23.49 -15.89 2.51
N GLY A 165 -23.81 -15.80 1.22
CA GLY A 165 -25.15 -16.02 0.69
C GLY A 165 -26.18 -15.01 1.22
N ASN A 166 -25.75 -13.78 1.54
CA ASN A 166 -26.64 -12.73 2.07
C ASN A 166 -26.26 -11.32 1.58
N THR A 167 -27.24 -10.41 1.54
CA THR A 167 -27.04 -9.02 1.07
C THR A 167 -26.91 -7.99 2.21
N ASN A 168 -26.91 -8.42 3.47
CA ASN A 168 -26.95 -7.56 4.66
C ASN A 168 -25.54 -7.26 5.24
N VAL A 169 -24.49 -7.36 4.41
CA VAL A 169 -23.08 -7.18 4.81
C VAL A 169 -22.84 -5.86 5.55
N ALA A 170 -23.48 -4.76 5.13
CA ALA A 170 -23.36 -3.47 5.79
C ALA A 170 -23.90 -3.51 7.24
N ASP A 171 -25.00 -4.19 7.48
CA ASP A 171 -25.60 -4.32 8.82
C ASP A 171 -24.82 -5.30 9.70
N ASP A 172 -24.18 -6.29 9.10
CA ASP A 172 -23.21 -7.16 9.76
C ASP A 172 -22.02 -6.35 10.30
N ILE A 173 -21.46 -5.46 9.49
CA ILE A 173 -20.40 -4.53 9.91
C ILE A 173 -20.89 -3.59 11.02
N ARG A 174 -22.06 -2.97 10.87
CA ARG A 174 -22.63 -2.07 11.90
C ARG A 174 -22.84 -2.78 13.24
N ARG A 175 -23.39 -3.99 13.19
CA ARG A 175 -23.63 -4.80 14.39
C ARG A 175 -22.32 -5.09 15.11
N GLU A 176 -21.29 -5.48 14.36
CA GLU A 176 -19.98 -5.78 14.94
C GLU A 176 -19.36 -4.55 15.61
N LEU A 177 -19.34 -3.40 14.91
CA LEU A 177 -18.80 -2.16 15.45
C LEU A 177 -19.58 -1.67 16.67
N LYS A 178 -20.91 -1.84 16.68
CA LYS A 178 -21.76 -1.48 17.81
C LYS A 178 -21.46 -2.34 19.03
N LEU A 179 -21.41 -3.67 18.88
CA LEU A 179 -21.13 -4.58 19.99
C LEU A 179 -19.73 -4.35 20.56
N ALA A 180 -18.72 -4.17 19.69
CA ALA A 180 -17.38 -3.83 20.12
C ALA A 180 -17.33 -2.49 20.88
N SER A 181 -18.03 -1.47 20.39
CA SER A 181 -18.11 -0.16 21.05
C SER A 181 -18.78 -0.24 22.43
N GLU A 182 -19.88 -1.00 22.54
CA GLU A 182 -20.58 -1.23 23.80
C GLU A 182 -19.66 -1.95 24.80
N TYR A 183 -18.97 -3.00 24.36
CA TYR A 183 -18.00 -3.74 25.16
C TYR A 183 -16.88 -2.84 25.67
N ILE A 184 -16.23 -2.08 24.79
CA ILE A 184 -15.11 -1.17 25.14
C ILE A 184 -15.56 -0.07 26.10
N SER A 185 -16.80 0.40 25.98
CA SER A 185 -17.39 1.38 26.91
C SER A 185 -17.78 0.81 28.27
N GLY A 186 -17.62 -0.51 28.49
CA GLY A 186 -17.96 -1.18 29.74
C GLY A 186 -19.46 -1.48 29.91
N LYS A 187 -20.26 -1.36 28.85
CA LYS A 187 -21.67 -1.78 28.89
C LYS A 187 -21.75 -3.31 28.96
N SER A 188 -22.76 -3.82 29.66
CA SER A 188 -23.02 -5.25 29.69
C SER A 188 -23.56 -5.72 28.33
N CYS A 189 -22.73 -6.43 27.58
CA CYS A 189 -23.09 -7.11 26.34
C CYS A 189 -22.37 -8.46 26.25
N ASN A 190 -23.03 -9.47 25.69
CA ASN A 190 -22.40 -10.75 25.39
C ASN A 190 -21.65 -10.64 24.05
N TYR A 191 -20.36 -10.28 24.12
CA TYR A 191 -19.53 -10.09 22.94
C TYR A 191 -18.13 -10.69 23.16
N ASP A 192 -17.52 -11.16 22.08
CA ASP A 192 -16.23 -11.82 22.09
C ASP A 192 -15.12 -10.82 22.44
N LYS A 193 -14.44 -11.06 23.56
CA LYS A 193 -13.34 -10.20 24.03
C LYS A 193 -12.20 -10.09 23.01
N ILE A 194 -11.84 -11.18 22.33
CA ILE A 194 -10.75 -11.19 21.36
C ILE A 194 -11.08 -10.27 20.18
N LYS A 195 -12.33 -10.30 19.72
CA LYS A 195 -12.80 -9.37 18.66
C LYS A 195 -12.83 -7.93 19.14
N ALA A 196 -13.30 -7.69 20.37
CA ALA A 196 -13.33 -6.35 20.95
C ALA A 196 -11.92 -5.75 21.07
N ASP A 197 -10.96 -6.53 21.58
CA ASP A 197 -9.57 -6.11 21.71
C ASP A 197 -8.94 -5.82 20.34
N ALA A 198 -9.26 -6.61 19.31
CA ALA A 198 -8.80 -6.37 17.94
C ALA A 198 -9.38 -5.10 17.31
N LEU A 199 -10.64 -4.76 17.57
CA LEU A 199 -11.30 -3.57 17.03
C LEU A 199 -11.02 -2.28 17.83
N LYS A 200 -10.44 -2.40 19.02
CA LYS A 200 -10.16 -1.25 19.90
C LYS A 200 -9.28 -0.17 19.24
N PRO A 201 -8.16 -0.47 18.56
CA PRO A 201 -7.36 0.55 17.88
C PRO A 201 -8.13 1.31 16.80
N LEU A 202 -9.03 0.62 16.08
CA LEU A 202 -9.89 1.24 15.07
C LEU A 202 -10.89 2.22 15.72
N LEU A 203 -11.59 1.77 16.76
CA LEU A 203 -12.60 2.57 17.46
C LEU A 203 -11.98 3.76 18.22
N ASN A 204 -10.73 3.63 18.66
CA ASN A 204 -9.92 4.72 19.21
C ASN A 204 -9.32 5.65 18.14
N ARG A 205 -9.49 5.32 16.84
CA ARG A 205 -8.95 6.08 15.69
C ARG A 205 -7.42 6.10 15.63
N GLU A 206 -6.76 5.11 16.22
CA GLU A 206 -5.32 4.90 16.16
C GLU A 206 -4.91 4.39 14.76
N ILE A 207 -5.78 3.58 14.16
CA ILE A 207 -5.65 3.05 12.79
C ILE A 207 -6.91 3.34 11.96
N PRO A 208 -6.83 3.36 10.62
CA PRO A 208 -7.99 3.42 9.75
C PRO A 208 -8.63 2.05 9.51
N ALA A 209 -9.90 2.07 9.09
CA ALA A 209 -10.50 0.97 8.35
C ALA A 209 -10.11 1.09 6.87
N HIS A 210 -9.62 0.00 6.28
CA HIS A 210 -9.41 -0.12 4.84
C HIS A 210 -10.57 -0.92 4.27
N ILE A 211 -11.43 -0.29 3.49
CA ILE A 211 -12.74 -0.83 3.11
C ILE A 211 -12.74 -1.17 1.61
N HIS A 212 -12.78 -2.46 1.29
CA HIS A 212 -12.98 -2.96 -0.07
C HIS A 212 -14.37 -2.59 -0.57
N VAL A 213 -14.42 -1.80 -1.65
CA VAL A 213 -15.66 -1.33 -2.28
C VAL A 213 -15.45 -1.15 -3.78
N HIS A 214 -16.46 -1.44 -4.58
CA HIS A 214 -16.42 -1.22 -6.03
C HIS A 214 -17.45 -0.20 -6.49
N THR A 215 -18.73 -0.41 -6.18
CA THR A 215 -19.82 0.44 -6.69
C THR A 215 -19.94 1.76 -5.93
N LYS A 216 -20.54 2.77 -6.56
CA LYS A 216 -20.86 4.06 -5.92
C LYS A 216 -21.77 3.89 -4.70
N ALA A 217 -22.66 2.89 -4.71
CA ALA A 217 -23.58 2.61 -3.62
C ALA A 217 -22.83 2.06 -2.40
N ASP A 218 -21.88 1.14 -2.62
CA ASP A 218 -21.03 0.60 -1.56
C ASP A 218 -20.08 1.66 -1.00
N ILE A 219 -19.51 2.50 -1.86
CA ILE A 219 -18.68 3.64 -1.43
C ILE A 219 -19.48 4.57 -0.51
N ILE A 220 -20.69 4.99 -0.90
CA ILE A 220 -21.55 5.84 -0.07
C ILE A 220 -21.87 5.14 1.27
N THR A 221 -22.09 3.83 1.24
CA THR A 221 -22.35 3.05 2.45
C THR A 221 -21.14 2.99 3.39
N ALA A 222 -19.94 2.76 2.85
CA ALA A 222 -18.69 2.82 3.60
C ALA A 222 -18.47 4.19 4.26
N LEU A 223 -18.70 5.29 3.54
CA LEU A 223 -18.59 6.65 4.07
C LEU A 223 -19.62 6.91 5.19
N LYS A 224 -20.84 6.37 5.07
CA LYS A 224 -21.88 6.45 6.12
C LYS A 224 -21.47 5.69 7.37
N ILE A 225 -21.01 4.45 7.25
CA ILE A 225 -20.55 3.63 8.38
C ILE A 225 -19.37 4.32 9.09
N SER A 226 -18.40 4.82 8.34
CA SER A 226 -17.28 5.59 8.90
C SER A 226 -17.76 6.80 9.72
N ASN A 227 -18.80 7.49 9.26
CA ASN A 227 -19.39 8.61 9.99
C ASN A 227 -20.17 8.19 11.24
N GLU A 228 -20.98 7.13 11.13
CA GLU A 228 -21.80 6.61 12.20
C GLU A 228 -20.96 6.19 13.42
N PHE A 229 -19.83 5.52 13.17
CA PHE A 229 -18.93 5.03 14.23
C PHE A 229 -17.72 5.95 14.47
N ASN A 230 -17.64 7.09 13.76
CA ASN A 230 -16.57 8.07 13.89
C ASN A 230 -15.14 7.49 13.70
N ILE A 231 -15.01 6.50 12.81
CA ILE A 231 -13.74 5.83 12.48
C ILE A 231 -13.08 6.47 11.26
N LYS A 232 -11.74 6.46 11.23
CA LYS A 232 -10.97 6.81 10.03
C LYS A 232 -11.19 5.74 8.95
N ALA A 233 -11.26 6.13 7.69
CA ALA A 233 -11.47 5.20 6.58
C ALA A 233 -10.54 5.50 5.40
N VAL A 234 -10.23 4.46 4.65
CA VAL A 234 -9.57 4.44 3.34
C VAL A 234 -10.40 3.51 2.46
N LEU A 235 -10.69 3.93 1.23
CA LEU A 235 -11.40 3.08 0.27
C LEU A 235 -10.40 2.29 -0.56
N ILE A 236 -10.57 0.97 -0.64
CA ILE A 236 -9.79 0.11 -1.52
C ILE A 236 -10.62 -0.17 -2.78
N HIS A 237 -9.97 -0.12 -3.93
CA HIS A 237 -10.50 -0.24 -5.29
C HIS A 237 -11.35 0.96 -5.69
N ALA A 238 -12.46 1.23 -5.00
CA ALA A 238 -13.37 2.33 -5.28
C ALA A 238 -13.65 2.50 -6.79
N THR A 239 -13.97 1.40 -7.47
CA THR A 239 -14.04 1.30 -8.93
C THR A 239 -14.91 2.36 -9.59
N GLU A 240 -16.08 2.66 -9.02
CA GLU A 240 -16.97 3.74 -9.47
C GLU A 240 -16.77 5.06 -8.73
N GLY A 241 -15.73 5.17 -7.90
CA GLY A 241 -15.48 6.35 -7.08
C GLY A 241 -15.25 7.61 -7.89
N TYR A 242 -14.74 7.51 -9.12
CA TYR A 242 -14.61 8.64 -10.04
C TYR A 242 -15.94 9.35 -10.32
N MET A 243 -17.08 8.64 -10.22
CA MET A 243 -18.41 9.22 -10.42
C MET A 243 -18.87 10.09 -9.24
N ILE A 244 -18.25 9.93 -8.08
CA ILE A 244 -18.61 10.58 -6.81
C ILE A 244 -17.37 11.11 -6.08
N ALA A 245 -16.35 11.52 -6.83
CA ALA A 245 -15.09 12.00 -6.27
C ALA A 245 -15.28 13.23 -5.37
N ASP A 246 -16.27 14.07 -5.67
CA ASP A 246 -16.66 15.21 -4.83
C ASP A 246 -17.14 14.76 -3.43
N ALA A 247 -17.93 13.69 -3.37
CA ALA A 247 -18.41 13.12 -2.11
C ALA A 247 -17.26 12.50 -1.29
N ILE A 248 -16.34 11.79 -1.95
CA ILE A 248 -15.13 11.23 -1.33
C ILE A 248 -14.25 12.37 -0.78
N LYS A 249 -13.98 13.40 -1.60
CA LYS A 249 -13.17 14.55 -1.22
C LYS A 249 -13.77 15.33 -0.06
N LYS A 250 -15.08 15.57 -0.08
CA LYS A 250 -15.81 16.23 1.01
C LYS A 250 -15.66 15.49 2.34
N ARG A 251 -15.52 14.16 2.30
CA ARG A 251 -15.32 13.34 3.49
C ARG A 251 -13.86 13.29 3.97
N GLY A 252 -12.90 13.65 3.11
CA GLY A 252 -11.47 13.64 3.43
C GLY A 252 -10.89 12.22 3.55
N VAL A 253 -11.45 11.26 2.81
CA VAL A 253 -11.02 9.86 2.80
C VAL A 253 -10.03 9.62 1.66
N ALA A 254 -8.98 8.86 1.92
CA ALA A 254 -8.00 8.45 0.92
C ALA A 254 -8.49 7.24 0.11
N VAL A 255 -7.88 7.01 -1.06
CA VAL A 255 -8.21 5.89 -1.96
C VAL A 255 -6.94 5.11 -2.30
N ILE A 256 -7.03 3.78 -2.22
CA ILE A 256 -6.06 2.86 -2.82
C ILE A 256 -6.73 2.27 -4.06
N TYR A 257 -6.28 2.64 -5.25
CA TYR A 257 -6.88 2.19 -6.51
C TYR A 257 -6.06 1.06 -7.15
N GLY A 258 -6.76 0.04 -7.60
CA GLY A 258 -6.19 -1.13 -8.27
C GLY A 258 -7.12 -2.34 -8.08
N PRO A 259 -6.82 -3.49 -8.70
CA PRO A 259 -5.83 -3.64 -9.76
C PRO A 259 -6.25 -2.85 -11.01
N ILE A 260 -5.28 -2.18 -11.67
CA ILE A 260 -5.54 -1.42 -12.91
C ILE A 260 -5.50 -2.34 -14.12
N ILE A 261 -4.53 -3.26 -14.14
CA ILE A 261 -4.33 -4.22 -15.22
C ILE A 261 -5.10 -5.49 -14.88
N ASN A 262 -6.43 -5.44 -15.04
CA ASN A 262 -7.31 -6.58 -14.77
C ASN A 262 -8.50 -6.60 -15.72
N ASP A 263 -9.14 -7.76 -15.85
CA ASP A 263 -10.42 -7.90 -16.55
C ASP A 263 -11.60 -7.51 -15.65
N LYS A 264 -12.74 -7.21 -16.27
CA LYS A 264 -14.00 -6.89 -15.60
C LYS A 264 -14.73 -8.18 -15.22
N SER A 265 -14.12 -8.96 -14.34
CA SER A 265 -14.55 -10.32 -13.99
C SER A 265 -15.90 -10.42 -13.26
N LYS A 266 -16.45 -9.30 -12.78
CA LYS A 266 -17.68 -9.22 -11.97
C LYS A 266 -18.58 -8.06 -12.39
N MET A 267 -19.84 -8.10 -11.98
CA MET A 267 -20.82 -7.06 -12.31
C MET A 267 -20.42 -5.71 -11.72
N GLU A 268 -19.93 -5.66 -10.48
CA GLU A 268 -19.42 -4.44 -9.83
C GLU A 268 -18.18 -3.84 -10.49
N LEU A 269 -17.54 -4.57 -11.42
CA LEU A 269 -16.37 -4.13 -12.18
C LEU A 269 -16.72 -3.63 -13.60
N ILE A 270 -17.99 -3.69 -14.03
CA ILE A 270 -18.42 -3.24 -15.37
C ILE A 270 -17.95 -1.83 -15.71
N ASN A 271 -17.92 -0.95 -14.71
CA ASN A 271 -17.54 0.45 -14.84
C ASN A 271 -16.07 0.73 -14.48
N MET A 272 -15.25 -0.31 -14.34
CA MET A 272 -13.79 -0.17 -14.15
C MET A 272 -13.20 0.65 -15.28
N ASN A 273 -12.38 1.63 -14.89
CA ASN A 273 -11.79 2.61 -15.78
C ASN A 273 -10.37 2.94 -15.33
N GLU A 274 -9.39 2.75 -16.21
CA GLU A 274 -7.97 3.02 -15.96
C GLU A 274 -7.68 4.51 -15.68
N ALA A 275 -8.57 5.42 -16.07
CA ALA A 275 -8.47 6.86 -15.77
C ALA A 275 -8.91 7.24 -14.34
N CYS A 276 -9.47 6.30 -13.57
CA CYS A 276 -10.00 6.58 -12.23
C CYS A 276 -8.96 7.18 -11.26
N PRO A 277 -7.71 6.69 -11.17
CA PRO A 277 -6.65 7.32 -10.36
C PRO A 277 -6.41 8.78 -10.73
N ALA A 278 -6.49 9.13 -12.02
CA ALA A 278 -6.30 10.49 -12.49
C ALA A 278 -7.41 11.43 -12.00
N VAL A 279 -8.65 10.92 -11.91
CA VAL A 279 -9.79 11.69 -11.37
C VAL A 279 -9.58 11.97 -9.89
N PHE A 280 -9.16 10.98 -9.10
CA PHE A 280 -8.91 11.17 -7.68
C PHE A 280 -7.75 12.14 -7.42
N SER A 281 -6.63 11.98 -8.13
CA SER A 281 -5.48 12.88 -8.04
C SER A 281 -5.86 14.33 -8.39
N LYS A 282 -6.57 14.56 -9.51
CA LYS A 282 -7.06 15.91 -9.90
C LYS A 282 -8.06 16.51 -8.92
N ALA A 283 -8.83 15.67 -8.22
CA ALA A 283 -9.72 16.09 -7.15
C ALA A 283 -8.99 16.36 -5.80
N ASN A 284 -7.66 16.24 -5.78
CA ASN A 284 -6.81 16.33 -4.59
C ASN A 284 -7.19 15.29 -3.51
N ILE A 285 -7.61 14.10 -3.91
CA ILE A 285 -7.82 12.97 -3.00
C ILE A 285 -6.48 12.24 -2.87
N LEU A 286 -6.02 12.02 -1.62
CA LEU A 286 -4.80 11.25 -1.37
C LEU A 286 -4.98 9.85 -1.97
N THR A 287 -4.17 9.53 -2.97
CA THR A 287 -4.35 8.34 -3.80
C THR A 287 -3.06 7.53 -3.82
N ALA A 288 -3.17 6.24 -3.54
CA ALA A 288 -2.14 5.25 -3.80
C ALA A 288 -2.62 4.21 -4.83
N LEU A 289 -1.67 3.49 -5.42
CA LEU A 289 -1.95 2.37 -6.31
C LEU A 289 -1.61 1.04 -5.64
N CYS A 290 -2.25 -0.03 -6.10
CA CYS A 290 -1.95 -1.37 -5.65
C CYS A 290 -1.99 -2.38 -6.80
N THR A 291 -1.34 -3.52 -6.61
CA THR A 291 -1.44 -4.64 -7.56
C THR A 291 -2.58 -5.59 -7.24
N ASP A 292 -3.04 -5.62 -5.98
CA ASP A 292 -4.03 -6.60 -5.52
C ASP A 292 -3.58 -8.05 -5.83
N HIS A 293 -2.25 -8.29 -5.81
CA HIS A 293 -1.68 -9.60 -6.12
C HIS A 293 -2.42 -10.70 -5.36
N PRO A 294 -2.86 -11.78 -6.03
CA PRO A 294 -2.39 -12.24 -7.35
C PRO A 294 -3.12 -11.67 -8.58
N GLU A 295 -4.12 -10.77 -8.44
CA GLU A 295 -4.88 -10.23 -9.58
C GLU A 295 -3.96 -9.57 -10.62
N THR A 296 -3.08 -8.67 -10.17
CA THR A 296 -1.90 -8.28 -10.91
C THR A 296 -0.66 -8.75 -10.14
N PRO A 297 0.32 -9.42 -10.78
CA PRO A 297 1.58 -9.75 -10.13
C PRO A 297 2.25 -8.54 -9.47
N ALA A 298 2.68 -8.67 -8.20
CA ALA A 298 3.26 -7.57 -7.41
C ALA A 298 4.41 -6.85 -8.15
N LYS A 299 5.16 -7.60 -8.98
CA LYS A 299 6.24 -7.06 -9.81
C LYS A 299 5.83 -6.02 -10.87
N TYR A 300 4.53 -5.88 -11.12
CA TYR A 300 3.99 -4.96 -12.12
C TYR A 300 3.41 -3.68 -11.52
N LEU A 301 3.69 -3.37 -10.25
CA LEU A 301 3.24 -2.11 -9.63
C LEU A 301 3.69 -0.87 -10.42
N GLN A 302 4.93 -0.86 -10.92
CA GLN A 302 5.45 0.20 -11.80
C GLN A 302 4.61 0.31 -13.09
N LEU A 303 4.17 -0.81 -13.67
CA LEU A 303 3.32 -0.81 -14.86
C LEU A 303 1.92 -0.29 -14.56
N CYS A 304 1.35 -0.58 -13.38
CA CYS A 304 0.09 0.02 -12.95
C CYS A 304 0.17 1.57 -12.94
N ALA A 305 1.27 2.12 -12.42
CA ALA A 305 1.53 3.57 -12.46
C ALA A 305 1.66 4.09 -13.90
N ALA A 306 2.34 3.35 -14.79
CA ALA A 306 2.43 3.70 -16.21
C ALA A 306 1.08 3.73 -16.93
N VAL A 307 0.20 2.77 -16.63
CA VAL A 307 -1.17 2.76 -17.18
C VAL A 307 -2.00 3.93 -16.64
N ALA A 308 -1.86 4.27 -15.35
CA ALA A 308 -2.53 5.46 -14.79
C ALA A 308 -2.09 6.76 -15.50
N VAL A 309 -0.78 6.91 -15.77
CA VAL A 309 -0.23 8.07 -16.51
C VAL A 309 -0.74 8.11 -17.95
N ARG A 310 -0.74 6.95 -18.64
CA ARG A 310 -1.30 6.81 -19.99
C ARG A 310 -2.75 7.29 -20.05
N ASN A 311 -3.51 7.11 -18.97
CA ASN A 311 -4.92 7.50 -18.85
C ASN A 311 -5.13 8.85 -18.13
N GLY A 312 -4.09 9.68 -18.06
CA GLY A 312 -4.20 11.11 -17.72
C GLY A 312 -3.90 11.48 -16.27
N MET A 313 -3.32 10.57 -15.48
CA MET A 313 -2.70 10.90 -14.19
C MET A 313 -1.38 11.64 -14.43
N ASP A 314 -1.05 12.62 -13.60
CA ASP A 314 0.26 13.27 -13.68
C ASP A 314 1.38 12.27 -13.35
N LYS A 315 2.53 12.40 -14.03
CA LYS A 315 3.65 11.47 -13.89
C LYS A 315 4.25 11.49 -12.49
N MET A 316 4.40 12.66 -11.89
CA MET A 316 4.93 12.78 -10.53
C MET A 316 3.93 12.23 -9.52
N GLU A 317 2.64 12.52 -9.70
CA GLU A 317 1.57 11.97 -8.87
C GLU A 317 1.49 10.44 -8.93
N ALA A 318 1.72 9.84 -10.10
CA ALA A 318 1.75 8.39 -10.24
C ALA A 318 2.94 7.76 -9.48
N LEU A 319 4.10 8.41 -9.47
CA LEU A 319 5.25 7.99 -8.66
C LEU A 319 4.99 8.16 -7.17
N ARG A 320 4.37 9.27 -6.75
CA ARG A 320 3.93 9.47 -5.35
C ARG A 320 2.94 8.40 -4.91
N ALA A 321 2.02 8.00 -5.80
CA ALA A 321 0.99 6.99 -5.53
C ALA A 321 1.56 5.59 -5.25
N ILE A 322 2.77 5.28 -5.72
CA ILE A 322 3.48 4.04 -5.40
C ILE A 322 4.66 4.25 -4.43
N THR A 323 4.76 5.42 -3.79
CA THR A 323 5.80 5.76 -2.81
C THR A 323 5.20 6.50 -1.61
N ILE A 324 5.35 7.83 -1.52
CA ILE A 324 5.02 8.60 -0.32
C ILE A 324 3.53 8.59 0.01
N ASN A 325 2.63 8.64 -0.98
CA ASN A 325 1.18 8.60 -0.72
C ASN A 325 0.77 7.24 -0.13
N ALA A 326 1.36 6.14 -0.62
CA ALA A 326 1.14 4.81 -0.05
C ALA A 326 1.65 4.74 1.39
N ALA A 327 2.84 5.30 1.67
CA ALA A 327 3.39 5.36 3.02
C ALA A 327 2.52 6.19 3.99
N GLU A 328 1.97 7.33 3.53
CA GLU A 328 1.07 8.19 4.31
C GLU A 328 -0.25 7.47 4.64
N ILE A 329 -0.87 6.83 3.65
CA ILE A 329 -2.12 6.07 3.83
C ILE A 329 -1.92 4.94 4.85
N LEU A 330 -0.79 4.25 4.81
CA LEU A 330 -0.45 3.15 5.72
C LEU A 330 0.06 3.63 7.10
N GLY A 331 0.32 4.93 7.25
CA GLY A 331 0.88 5.52 8.46
C GLY A 331 2.27 4.98 8.79
N ILE A 332 3.14 4.93 7.77
CA ILE A 332 4.56 4.50 7.82
C ILE A 332 5.49 5.52 7.13
N SER A 333 4.98 6.70 6.77
CA SER A 333 5.71 7.77 6.07
C SER A 333 6.93 8.28 6.84
N ASP A 334 7.02 8.04 8.14
CA ASP A 334 8.20 8.42 8.94
C ASP A 334 9.39 7.47 8.72
N GLN A 335 9.17 6.29 8.13
CA GLN A 335 10.19 5.25 7.93
C GLN A 335 10.54 5.04 6.45
N VAL A 336 9.56 5.11 5.55
CA VAL A 336 9.71 4.77 4.12
C VAL A 336 8.90 5.71 3.22
N GLY A 337 9.02 5.55 1.90
CA GLY A 337 8.21 6.26 0.89
C GLY A 337 8.79 7.58 0.40
N SER A 338 9.84 8.10 1.05
CA SER A 338 10.64 9.21 0.54
C SER A 338 12.12 9.04 0.92
N LEU A 339 13.00 9.78 0.24
CA LEU A 339 14.43 9.83 0.51
C LEU A 339 14.72 11.02 1.42
N GLU A 340 14.73 10.76 2.73
CA GLU A 340 15.04 11.74 3.76
C GLU A 340 16.03 11.12 4.76
N LYS A 341 16.88 11.96 5.35
CA LYS A 341 17.77 11.54 6.42
C LYS A 341 16.99 10.88 7.57
N GLY A 342 17.50 9.73 8.04
CA GLY A 342 16.92 8.93 9.12
C GLY A 342 15.91 7.86 8.65
N LYS A 343 15.40 7.96 7.42
CA LYS A 343 14.54 6.93 6.83
C LYS A 343 15.33 5.70 6.42
N ASP A 344 14.60 4.61 6.21
CA ASP A 344 15.19 3.35 5.78
C ASP A 344 15.80 3.50 4.38
N ALA A 345 16.90 2.78 4.16
CA ALA A 345 17.61 2.73 2.90
C ALA A 345 16.88 1.82 1.89
N ASP A 346 15.69 2.23 1.49
CA ASP A 346 14.87 1.57 0.47
C ASP A 346 14.90 2.40 -0.81
N LEU A 347 15.65 1.97 -1.82
CA LEU A 347 15.92 2.73 -3.05
C LEU A 347 15.64 1.88 -4.29
N VAL A 348 15.27 2.52 -5.38
CA VAL A 348 15.22 1.91 -6.72
C VAL A 348 15.92 2.79 -7.74
N VAL A 349 16.68 2.17 -8.64
CA VAL A 349 17.54 2.86 -9.61
C VAL A 349 17.13 2.51 -11.03
N PHE A 350 17.00 3.55 -11.87
CA PHE A 350 16.66 3.42 -13.29
C PHE A 350 17.70 4.13 -14.17
N SER A 351 17.99 3.56 -15.35
CA SER A 351 18.77 4.25 -16.39
C SER A 351 17.96 5.21 -17.25
N GLY A 352 16.63 5.16 -17.14
CA GLY A 352 15.72 6.02 -17.88
C GLY A 352 14.51 6.41 -17.06
N ASN A 353 13.45 6.80 -17.77
CA ASN A 353 12.20 7.24 -17.15
C ASN A 353 11.53 6.08 -16.36
N PRO A 354 11.33 6.18 -15.03
CA PRO A 354 10.74 5.11 -14.23
C PRO A 354 9.28 4.74 -14.58
N ILE A 355 8.57 5.59 -15.32
CA ILE A 355 7.18 5.34 -15.77
C ILE A 355 7.12 4.77 -17.19
N ASP A 356 8.25 4.69 -17.88
CA ASP A 356 8.32 4.05 -19.19
C ASP A 356 8.24 2.52 -19.04
N VAL A 357 7.28 1.90 -19.73
CA VAL A 357 6.99 0.46 -19.67
C VAL A 357 8.15 -0.42 -20.17
N THR A 358 9.10 0.16 -20.92
CA THR A 358 10.31 -0.53 -21.37
C THR A 358 11.41 -0.56 -20.32
N GLN A 359 11.30 0.27 -19.27
CA GLN A 359 12.30 0.41 -18.22
C GLN A 359 12.04 -0.57 -17.08
N LYS A 360 13.11 -1.19 -16.60
CA LYS A 360 13.14 -1.99 -15.38
C LYS A 360 14.16 -1.39 -14.42
N PRO A 361 14.03 -1.62 -13.11
CA PRO A 361 15.10 -1.28 -12.18
C PRO A 361 16.43 -1.92 -12.61
N GLU A 362 17.51 -1.14 -12.61
CA GLU A 362 18.89 -1.65 -12.73
C GLU A 362 19.38 -2.19 -11.39
N MET A 363 18.82 -1.65 -10.30
CA MET A 363 19.18 -2.00 -8.93
C MET A 363 18.04 -1.62 -7.99
N THR A 364 17.77 -2.49 -7.01
CA THR A 364 16.94 -2.17 -5.85
C THR A 364 17.81 -2.28 -4.60
N ILE A 365 17.60 -1.39 -3.62
CA ILE A 365 18.18 -1.50 -2.29
C ILE A 365 17.01 -1.63 -1.32
N CYS A 366 17.02 -2.63 -0.45
CA CYS A 366 15.97 -2.85 0.55
C CYS A 366 16.63 -3.03 1.92
N GLY A 367 16.31 -2.16 2.89
CA GLY A 367 16.97 -2.18 4.20
C GLY A 367 18.50 -1.96 4.13
N GLY A 368 18.99 -1.27 3.09
CA GLY A 368 20.42 -1.04 2.85
C GLY A 368 21.18 -2.16 2.15
N GLU A 369 20.52 -3.26 1.80
CA GLU A 369 21.11 -4.37 1.05
C GLU A 369 20.83 -4.23 -0.45
N ILE A 370 21.86 -4.40 -1.29
CA ILE A 370 21.72 -4.34 -2.76
C ILE A 370 21.11 -5.65 -3.27
N ILE A 371 19.98 -5.52 -3.96
CA ILE A 371 19.30 -6.58 -4.67
C ILE A 371 19.49 -6.38 -6.17
N LYS A 372 20.10 -7.37 -6.82
CA LYS A 372 20.35 -7.33 -8.27
C LYS A 372 19.16 -7.94 -9.02
N PRO A 373 18.74 -7.34 -10.16
CA PRO A 373 17.63 -7.83 -10.98
C PRO A 373 17.77 -9.27 -11.48
#